data_AF-A0A557RJH9-F1
#
_entry.id   AF-A0A557RJH9-F1
#
_cell.length_a   1.000
_cell.length_b   1.000
_cell.length_c   1.000
_cell.angle_alpha   90.00
_cell.angle_beta   90.00
_cell.angle_gamma   90.00
#
_symmetry.space_group_name_H-M   'P 1'
#
loop_
_entity.id
_entity.type
_entity.pdbx_description
1 polymer ?
#
loop_
_entity_poly.entity_id
_entity_poly.type
_entity_poly.pdbx_seq_one_letter_code
_entity_poly.pdbx_strand_id
1 'polypeptide(L)'
;MTDDLGGFEAAVCLHEQLLRRPDPEAAAAQLCPGRLDPPTRWTADLHPIRAYQAIDLTRLALAGYDDFHAIPDAPLDAAIEGIVDAEGPVHFDTLADRLLAAADVGRLGSRIRERIEARLQALSATPDLSQRGGFVARPAQFLKPPYRDWREAPEKTRRLEAVSDEELMLALFRAVLDGNTNDAETAMNAGIHAIGFTRLTENARDRLQGPLAALLDAGILEAVGDGLRVATLPCPVDDTRS
;
A
#
# COMPACT_ATOMS: atom_id res chain seq x y z
N MET A 1 27.23 -30.57 -26.87
CA MET A 1 25.92 -30.01 -27.25
C MET A 1 25.34 -29.47 -25.96
N THR A 2 25.68 -28.22 -25.65
CA THR A 2 25.24 -27.56 -24.43
C THR A 2 23.83 -27.09 -24.74
N ASP A 3 22.83 -27.74 -24.13
CA ASP A 3 21.45 -27.30 -24.25
C ASP A 3 21.39 -25.92 -23.60
N ASP A 4 21.28 -24.89 -24.45
CA ASP A 4 20.99 -23.53 -24.05
C ASP A 4 19.50 -23.51 -23.68
N LEU A 5 19.19 -24.11 -22.52
CA LEU A 5 17.86 -24.03 -21.92
C LEU A 5 17.59 -22.54 -21.75
N GLY A 6 16.66 -22.00 -22.53
CA GLY A 6 16.29 -20.59 -22.43
C GLY A 6 16.00 -20.21 -20.98
N GLY A 7 16.18 -18.94 -20.60
CA GLY A 7 16.19 -18.52 -19.19
C GLY A 7 14.97 -18.97 -18.37
N PHE A 8 13.80 -19.12 -18.99
CA PHE A 8 12.60 -19.66 -18.32
C PHE A 8 12.70 -21.16 -18.05
N GLU A 9 13.17 -21.97 -18.99
CA GLU A 9 13.29 -23.42 -18.84
C GLU A 9 14.38 -23.78 -17.82
N ALA A 10 15.47 -23.02 -17.81
CA ALA A 10 16.49 -23.09 -16.77
C ALA A 10 15.92 -22.75 -15.38
N ALA A 11 15.09 -21.71 -15.27
CA ALA A 11 14.45 -21.31 -14.02
C ALA A 11 13.46 -22.38 -13.51
N VAL A 12 12.66 -22.98 -14.40
CA VAL A 12 11.74 -24.08 -14.06
C VAL A 12 12.52 -25.32 -13.61
N CYS A 13 13.61 -25.67 -14.30
CA CYS A 13 14.46 -26.79 -13.93
C CYS A 13 15.09 -26.58 -12.54
N LEU A 14 15.60 -25.37 -12.26
CA LEU A 14 16.13 -25.01 -10.94
C LEU A 14 15.04 -25.11 -9.85
N HIS A 15 13.83 -24.63 -10.13
CA HIS A 15 12.70 -24.72 -9.21
C HIS A 15 12.34 -26.19 -8.87
N GLU A 16 12.20 -27.05 -9.89
CA GLU A 16 11.95 -28.48 -9.72
C GLU A 16 13.07 -29.17 -8.93
N GLN A 17 14.33 -28.81 -9.21
CA GLN A 17 15.48 -29.37 -8.52
C GLN A 17 15.49 -29.01 -7.03
N LEU A 18 15.15 -27.75 -6.68
CA LEU A 18 15.02 -27.30 -5.30
C LEU A 18 13.88 -28.01 -4.56
N LEU A 19 12.75 -28.28 -5.23
CA LEU A 19 11.63 -29.01 -4.63
C LEU A 19 11.96 -30.49 -4.37
N ARG A 20 12.70 -31.14 -5.27
CA ARG A 20 13.02 -32.57 -5.18
C ARG A 20 14.21 -32.86 -4.27
N ARG A 21 15.11 -31.90 -4.11
CA ARG A 21 16.28 -31.99 -3.23
C ARG A 21 16.32 -30.76 -2.31
N PRO A 22 15.36 -30.64 -1.40
CA PRO A 22 15.41 -29.59 -0.41
C PRO A 22 16.67 -29.80 0.43
N ASP A 23 17.51 -28.77 0.53
CA ASP A 23 18.58 -28.76 1.52
C ASP A 23 17.91 -28.70 2.90
N PRO A 24 18.06 -29.73 3.75
CA PRO A 24 17.39 -29.79 5.04
C PRO A 24 17.91 -28.73 6.02
N GLU A 25 19.08 -28.13 5.77
CA GLU A 25 19.64 -27.05 6.59
C GLU A 25 19.34 -25.66 6.03
N ALA A 26 18.87 -25.57 4.78
CA ALA A 26 18.54 -24.30 4.15
C ALA A 26 17.34 -23.63 4.82
N ALA A 27 17.63 -22.66 5.68
CA ALA A 27 16.64 -21.73 6.20
C ALA A 27 16.52 -20.51 5.27
N ALA A 28 15.29 -20.02 5.05
CA ALA A 28 15.07 -18.79 4.28
C ALA A 28 15.88 -17.60 4.82
N ALA A 29 16.14 -17.58 6.13
CA ALA A 29 16.97 -16.59 6.81
C ALA A 29 18.48 -16.71 6.50
N GLN A 30 18.98 -17.87 6.07
CA GLN A 30 20.38 -18.05 5.66
C GLN A 30 20.60 -17.66 4.20
N LEU A 31 19.64 -17.95 3.33
CA LEU A 31 19.69 -17.59 1.90
C LEU A 31 19.45 -16.08 1.69
N CYS A 32 18.55 -15.50 2.49
CA CYS A 32 18.24 -14.08 2.46
C CYS A 32 18.01 -13.56 3.89
N PRO A 33 19.08 -13.24 4.64
CA PRO A 33 18.97 -12.66 5.97
C PRO A 33 18.05 -11.44 5.97
N GLY A 34 17.09 -11.43 6.90
CA GLY A 34 16.12 -10.34 7.06
C GLY A 34 15.00 -10.26 6.01
N ARG A 35 14.88 -11.21 5.07
CA ARG A 35 13.80 -11.21 4.07
C ARG A 35 12.39 -11.26 4.67
N LEU A 36 12.25 -11.86 5.86
CA LEU A 36 10.99 -11.96 6.59
C LEU A 36 10.88 -10.91 7.72
N ASP A 37 11.89 -10.07 7.90
CA ASP A 37 11.83 -9.02 8.91
C ASP A 37 10.79 -7.97 8.51
N PRO A 38 10.16 -7.30 9.47
CA PRO A 38 9.30 -6.18 9.18
C PRO A 38 10.04 -5.13 8.35
N PRO A 39 9.41 -4.55 7.32
CA PRO A 39 10.05 -3.50 6.55
C PRO A 39 10.39 -2.33 7.47
N THR A 40 11.62 -1.84 7.40
CA THR A 40 12.09 -0.66 8.15
C THR A 40 12.04 0.61 7.30
N ARG A 41 11.89 0.46 5.99
CA ARG A 41 11.72 1.52 4.99
C ARG A 41 10.63 1.12 4.01
N TRP A 42 10.13 2.11 3.26
CA TRP A 42 9.16 1.84 2.21
C TRP A 42 9.70 0.78 1.24
N THR A 43 8.88 -0.23 0.95
CA THR A 43 9.20 -1.37 0.11
C THR A 43 7.99 -1.67 -0.78
N ALA A 44 8.22 -1.72 -2.10
CA ALA A 44 7.16 -2.02 -3.05
C ALA A 44 6.56 -3.41 -2.80
N ASP A 45 5.22 -3.50 -2.77
CA ASP A 45 4.54 -4.79 -2.73
C ASP A 45 4.51 -5.42 -4.13
N LEU A 46 5.25 -6.51 -4.31
CA LEU A 46 5.36 -7.22 -5.59
C LEU A 46 4.23 -8.24 -5.84
N HIS A 47 3.28 -8.40 -4.92
CA HIS A 47 2.10 -9.25 -5.14
C HIS A 47 1.18 -8.72 -6.25
N PRO A 48 0.37 -9.59 -6.89
CA PRO A 48 -0.63 -9.16 -7.85
C PRO A 48 -1.59 -8.11 -7.26
N ILE A 49 -2.08 -7.23 -8.14
CA ILE A 49 -3.13 -6.27 -7.76
C ILE A 49 -4.37 -7.01 -7.24
N ARG A 50 -4.98 -6.51 -6.17
CA ARG A 50 -6.19 -7.07 -5.58
C ARG A 50 -7.31 -6.05 -5.56
N ALA A 51 -8.55 -6.49 -5.75
CA ALA A 51 -9.70 -5.60 -5.63
C ALA A 51 -9.74 -4.96 -4.23
N TYR A 52 -10.08 -3.67 -4.17
CA TYR A 52 -10.40 -3.00 -2.93
C TYR A 52 -11.59 -3.69 -2.27
N GLN A 53 -11.46 -4.03 -0.98
CA GLN A 53 -12.50 -4.68 -0.21
C GLN A 53 -12.82 -3.81 1.02
N ALA A 54 -14.03 -3.26 1.05
CA ALA A 54 -14.51 -2.56 2.24
C ALA A 54 -14.74 -3.56 3.38
N ILE A 55 -14.52 -3.13 4.62
CA ILE A 55 -14.84 -3.93 5.80
C ILE A 55 -16.35 -4.19 5.88
N ASP A 56 -16.70 -5.40 6.31
CA ASP A 56 -18.07 -5.72 6.69
C ASP A 56 -18.45 -4.94 7.96
N LEU A 57 -19.38 -4.00 7.83
CA LEU A 57 -19.82 -3.11 8.89
C LEU A 57 -20.40 -3.85 10.09
N THR A 58 -20.98 -5.04 9.89
CA THR A 58 -21.53 -5.84 10.99
C THR A 58 -20.44 -6.31 11.96
N ARG A 59 -19.18 -6.39 11.51
CA ARG A 59 -18.02 -6.75 12.33
C ARG A 59 -17.56 -5.64 13.27
N LEU A 60 -18.00 -4.40 13.05
CA LEU A 60 -17.59 -3.25 13.86
C LEU A 60 -18.36 -3.14 15.18
N ALA A 61 -19.49 -3.85 15.33
CA ALA A 61 -20.28 -3.91 16.56
C ALA A 61 -20.63 -2.53 17.17
N LEU A 62 -20.89 -1.54 16.32
CA LEU A 62 -21.24 -0.16 16.73
C LEU A 62 -22.75 0.12 16.77
N ALA A 63 -23.58 -0.86 16.41
CA ALA A 63 -25.04 -0.72 16.46
C ALA A 63 -25.58 -0.82 17.89
N GLY A 64 -26.74 -0.20 18.15
CA GLY A 64 -27.49 -0.34 19.40
C GLY A 64 -27.26 0.75 20.45
N TYR A 65 -26.50 1.81 20.11
CA TYR A 65 -26.36 3.02 20.93
C TYR A 65 -27.33 4.10 20.44
N ASP A 66 -27.83 4.94 21.36
CA ASP A 66 -28.80 6.00 21.04
C ASP A 66 -28.21 7.08 20.10
N ASP A 67 -26.93 7.38 20.26
CA ASP A 67 -26.16 8.26 19.38
C ASP A 67 -24.68 7.88 19.34
N PHE A 68 -23.91 8.48 18.42
CA PHE A 68 -22.47 8.22 18.27
C PHE A 68 -21.65 8.55 19.53
N HIS A 69 -22.09 9.54 20.32
CA HIS A 69 -21.40 9.94 21.55
C HIS A 69 -21.69 9.00 22.72
N ALA A 70 -22.76 8.21 22.66
CA ALA A 70 -23.06 7.17 23.64
C ALA A 70 -22.19 5.91 23.47
N ILE A 71 -21.54 5.74 22.30
CA ILE A 71 -20.60 4.64 22.07
C ILE A 71 -19.42 4.78 23.05
N PRO A 72 -19.10 3.77 23.88
CA PRO A 72 -17.93 3.80 24.74
C PRO A 72 -16.64 3.78 23.92
N ASP A 73 -15.55 4.27 24.51
CA ASP A 73 -14.27 4.40 23.80
C ASP A 73 -13.70 3.05 23.35
N ALA A 74 -13.82 1.99 24.16
CA ALA A 74 -13.26 0.68 23.81
C ALA A 74 -13.89 0.03 22.55
N PRO A 75 -15.23 -0.03 22.38
CA PRO A 75 -15.84 -0.44 21.12
C PRO A 75 -15.48 0.45 19.93
N LEU A 76 -15.40 1.77 20.14
CA LEU A 76 -15.03 2.71 19.07
C LEU A 76 -13.59 2.49 18.61
N ASP A 77 -12.66 2.30 19.55
CA ASP A 77 -11.26 2.00 19.27
C ASP A 77 -11.12 0.67 18.52
N ALA A 78 -11.80 -0.38 18.98
CA ALA A 78 -11.80 -1.68 18.31
C ALA A 78 -12.35 -1.60 16.88
N ALA A 79 -13.37 -0.77 16.65
CA ALA A 79 -13.90 -0.54 15.30
C ALA A 79 -12.90 0.24 14.42
N ILE A 80 -12.23 1.26 14.96
CA ILE A 80 -11.16 2.00 14.26
C ILE A 80 -10.05 1.05 13.84
N GLU A 81 -9.55 0.24 14.77
CA GLU A 81 -8.50 -0.76 14.50
C GLU A 81 -8.95 -1.78 13.46
N GLY A 82 -10.17 -2.30 13.58
CA GLY A 82 -10.73 -3.23 12.60
C GLY A 82 -10.79 -2.66 11.18
N ILE A 83 -11.21 -1.40 11.03
CA ILE A 83 -11.19 -0.70 9.74
C ILE A 83 -9.76 -0.57 9.22
N VAL A 84 -8.82 -0.15 10.06
CA VAL A 84 -7.41 0.02 9.67
C VAL A 84 -6.79 -1.31 9.26
N ASP A 85 -7.05 -2.39 9.98
CA ASP A 85 -6.52 -3.71 9.66
C ASP A 85 -7.03 -4.24 8.30
N ALA A 86 -8.28 -3.94 7.96
CA ALA A 86 -8.88 -4.36 6.69
C ALA A 86 -8.55 -3.43 5.51
N GLU A 87 -8.59 -2.12 5.73
CA GLU A 87 -8.57 -1.11 4.66
C GLU A 87 -7.35 -0.18 4.70
N GLY A 88 -6.42 -0.38 5.63
CA GLY A 88 -5.25 0.48 5.80
C GLY A 88 -4.24 0.41 4.62
N PRO A 89 -3.59 1.53 4.26
CA PRO A 89 -3.84 2.89 4.76
C PRO A 89 -5.22 3.42 4.32
N VAL A 90 -5.96 4.02 5.25
CA VAL A 90 -7.33 4.50 5.04
C VAL A 90 -7.42 6.00 5.29
N HIS A 91 -8.02 6.74 4.36
CA HIS A 91 -8.25 8.18 4.52
C HIS A 91 -9.29 8.45 5.62
N PHE A 92 -9.12 9.53 6.38
CA PHE A 92 -10.02 9.92 7.47
C PHE A 92 -11.50 9.89 7.08
N ASP A 93 -11.86 10.52 5.96
CA ASP A 93 -13.26 10.54 5.49
C ASP A 93 -13.83 9.13 5.27
N THR A 94 -13.04 8.21 4.70
CA THR A 94 -13.47 6.83 4.49
C THR A 94 -13.68 6.13 5.82
N LEU A 95 -12.72 6.28 6.76
CA LEU A 95 -12.82 5.72 8.10
C LEU A 95 -14.06 6.26 8.84
N ALA A 96 -14.28 7.57 8.80
CA ALA A 96 -15.46 8.19 9.41
C ALA A 96 -16.76 7.67 8.79
N ASP A 97 -16.83 7.57 7.45
CA ASP A 97 -17.99 7.01 6.76
C ASP A 97 -18.29 5.56 7.19
N ARG A 98 -17.27 4.71 7.38
CA ARG A 98 -17.45 3.32 7.88
C ARG A 98 -17.98 3.31 9.30
N LEU A 99 -17.42 4.12 10.20
CA LEU A 99 -17.86 4.21 11.59
C LEU A 99 -19.31 4.69 11.69
N LEU A 100 -19.67 5.73 10.95
CA LEU A 100 -21.02 6.28 10.94
C LEU A 100 -22.03 5.28 10.38
N ALA A 101 -21.69 4.60 9.28
CA ALA A 101 -22.56 3.59 8.70
C ALA A 101 -22.78 2.40 9.66
N ALA A 102 -21.74 1.96 10.37
CA ALA A 102 -21.87 0.88 11.36
C ALA A 102 -22.63 1.29 12.64
N ALA A 103 -22.63 2.58 12.98
CA ALA A 103 -23.38 3.15 14.09
C ALA A 103 -24.82 3.56 13.73
N ASP A 104 -25.24 3.39 12.47
CA ASP A 104 -26.51 3.90 11.93
C ASP A 104 -26.72 5.42 12.11
N VAL A 105 -25.62 6.18 11.96
CA VAL A 105 -25.60 7.64 12.12
C VAL A 105 -25.46 8.31 10.75
N GLY A 106 -26.45 9.15 10.40
CA GLY A 106 -26.56 9.67 9.04
C GLY A 106 -25.56 10.75 8.60
N ARG A 107 -24.90 11.48 9.52
CA ARG A 107 -24.03 12.61 9.13
C ARG A 107 -22.86 12.86 10.08
N LEU A 108 -21.69 13.15 9.50
CA LEU A 108 -20.49 13.59 10.21
C LEU A 108 -20.59 15.07 10.60
N GLY A 109 -21.03 15.33 11.84
CA GLY A 109 -20.98 16.67 12.47
C GLY A 109 -19.60 16.99 13.07
N SER A 110 -19.38 18.25 13.46
CA SER A 110 -18.10 18.69 14.06
C SER A 110 -17.76 17.90 15.33
N ARG A 111 -18.74 17.72 16.23
CA ARG A 111 -18.55 16.99 17.50
C ARG A 111 -18.17 15.52 17.28
N ILE A 112 -18.76 14.86 16.27
CA ILE A 112 -18.43 13.48 15.93
C ILE A 112 -17.02 13.41 15.33
N ARG A 113 -16.68 14.33 14.42
CA ARG A 113 -15.32 14.46 13.87
C ARG A 113 -14.28 14.63 14.98
N GLU A 114 -14.48 15.61 15.86
CA GLU A 114 -13.59 15.88 17.00
C GLU A 114 -13.42 14.65 17.90
N ARG A 115 -14.50 13.87 18.12
CA ARG A 115 -14.42 12.62 18.87
C ARG A 115 -13.55 11.59 18.18
N ILE A 116 -13.75 11.35 16.88
CA ILE A 116 -12.97 10.37 16.11
C ILE A 116 -11.49 10.79 16.10
N GLU A 117 -11.20 12.07 15.85
CA GLU A 117 -9.84 12.62 15.89
C GLU A 117 -9.18 12.43 17.25
N ALA A 118 -9.90 12.69 18.36
CA ALA A 118 -9.39 12.47 19.70
C ALA A 118 -9.05 11.00 19.96
N ARG A 119 -9.88 10.05 19.49
CA ARG A 119 -9.58 8.61 19.60
C ARG A 119 -8.38 8.21 18.74
N LEU A 120 -8.31 8.69 17.50
CA LEU A 120 -7.16 8.46 16.62
C LEU A 120 -5.86 8.98 17.24
N GLN A 121 -5.89 10.16 17.86
CA GLN A 121 -4.75 10.72 18.57
C GLN A 121 -4.32 9.84 19.75
N ALA A 122 -5.28 9.36 20.56
CA ALA A 122 -5.00 8.47 21.68
C ALA A 122 -4.39 7.13 21.21
N LEU A 123 -4.95 6.54 20.14
CA LEU A 123 -4.47 5.28 19.57
C LEU A 123 -3.11 5.42 18.88
N SER A 124 -2.80 6.61 18.33
CA SER A 124 -1.50 6.89 17.72
C SER A 124 -0.41 7.22 18.75
N ALA A 125 -0.75 7.30 20.04
CA ALA A 125 0.22 7.47 21.10
C ALA A 125 0.95 6.15 21.45
N THR A 126 0.39 5.01 21.04
CA THR A 126 1.05 3.70 21.08
C THR A 126 1.62 3.37 19.68
N PRO A 127 2.60 2.45 19.57
CA PRO A 127 3.16 2.08 18.26
C PRO A 127 2.20 1.28 17.37
N ASP A 128 0.94 1.13 17.74
CA ASP A 128 -0.03 0.26 17.07
C ASP A 128 -0.68 0.93 15.86
N LEU A 129 -0.85 2.25 15.88
CA LEU A 129 -1.42 3.03 14.80
C LEU A 129 -0.58 4.27 14.49
N SER A 130 -0.57 4.67 13.23
CA SER A 130 0.15 5.85 12.75
C SER A 130 -0.76 6.68 11.87
N GLN A 131 -0.57 8.00 11.91
CA GLN A 131 -1.26 8.96 11.06
C GLN A 131 -0.26 9.68 10.14
N ARG A 132 -0.55 9.75 8.84
CA ARG A 132 0.28 10.43 7.82
C ARG A 132 -0.62 11.05 6.76
N GLY A 133 -0.50 12.36 6.51
CA GLY A 133 -1.19 13.02 5.39
C GLY A 133 -2.71 12.85 5.36
N GLY A 134 -3.39 12.71 6.50
CA GLY A 134 -4.83 12.44 6.57
C GLY A 134 -5.23 10.96 6.47
N PHE A 135 -4.25 10.06 6.40
CA PHE A 135 -4.43 8.62 6.42
C PHE A 135 -4.08 8.02 7.77
N VAL A 136 -4.79 6.96 8.13
CA VAL A 136 -4.53 6.13 9.31
C VAL A 136 -4.13 4.74 8.83
N ALA A 137 -3.07 4.18 9.39
CA ALA A 137 -2.66 2.81 9.10
C ALA A 137 -1.86 2.20 10.26
N ARG A 138 -1.69 0.88 10.25
CA ARG A 138 -0.58 0.23 10.96
C ARG A 138 0.74 0.75 10.37
N PRO A 139 1.81 0.94 11.15
CA PRO A 139 3.10 1.38 10.61
C PRO A 139 3.60 0.53 9.43
N ALA A 140 3.41 -0.79 9.51
CA ALA A 140 3.78 -1.73 8.45
C ALA A 140 3.00 -1.52 7.13
N GLN A 141 1.74 -1.06 7.19
CA GLN A 141 0.92 -0.78 6.01
C GLN A 141 1.40 0.47 5.26
N PHE A 142 2.01 1.45 5.94
CA PHE A 142 2.68 2.55 5.25
C PHE A 142 4.00 2.11 4.60
N LEU A 143 4.76 1.24 5.27
CA LEU A 143 6.05 0.79 4.75
C LEU A 143 5.91 -0.24 3.62
N LYS A 144 4.84 -1.04 3.64
CA LYS A 144 4.50 -1.98 2.56
C LYS A 144 3.02 -1.83 2.22
N PRO A 145 2.68 -0.82 1.41
CA PRO A 145 1.29 -0.51 1.07
C PRO A 145 0.67 -1.59 0.18
N PRO A 146 -0.65 -1.79 0.28
CA PRO A 146 -1.35 -2.78 -0.53
C PRO A 146 -1.47 -2.32 -1.99
N TYR A 147 -1.29 -3.22 -2.97
CA TYR A 147 -1.60 -2.88 -4.37
C TYR A 147 -3.08 -3.12 -4.69
N ARG A 148 -3.90 -2.06 -4.63
CA ARG A 148 -5.37 -2.15 -4.73
C ARG A 148 -5.91 -1.67 -6.07
N ASP A 149 -6.88 -2.39 -6.60
CA ASP A 149 -7.75 -1.97 -7.69
C ASP A 149 -9.03 -1.33 -7.13
N TRP A 150 -9.22 -0.06 -7.43
CA TRP A 150 -10.30 0.77 -6.89
C TRP A 150 -11.56 0.79 -7.79
N ARG A 151 -11.57 0.09 -8.92
CA ARG A 151 -12.71 0.07 -9.87
C ARG A 151 -14.04 -0.27 -9.19
N GLU A 152 -14.02 -1.28 -8.33
CA GLU A 152 -15.19 -1.77 -7.59
C GLU A 152 -15.33 -1.16 -6.19
N ALA A 153 -14.52 -0.16 -5.84
CA ALA A 153 -14.64 0.52 -4.55
C ALA A 153 -15.96 1.29 -4.45
N PRO A 154 -16.54 1.45 -3.24
CA PRO A 154 -17.73 2.26 -3.03
C PRO A 154 -17.55 3.67 -3.60
N GLU A 155 -18.60 4.26 -4.20
CA GLU A 155 -18.51 5.51 -4.97
C GLU A 155 -17.83 6.66 -4.21
N LYS A 156 -18.19 6.87 -2.94
CA LYS A 156 -17.58 7.92 -2.09
C LYS A 156 -16.08 7.71 -1.82
N THR A 157 -15.64 6.46 -1.86
CA THR A 157 -14.26 6.03 -1.62
C THR A 157 -13.47 5.92 -2.93
N ARG A 158 -14.15 5.78 -4.08
CA ARG A 158 -13.55 5.67 -5.41
C ARG A 158 -13.12 7.05 -5.96
N ARG A 159 -12.14 7.65 -5.29
CA ARG A 159 -11.53 8.95 -5.65
C ARG A 159 -10.04 8.91 -5.31
N LEU A 160 -9.22 9.63 -6.07
CA LEU A 160 -7.75 9.54 -5.94
C LEU A 160 -7.27 10.07 -4.58
N GLU A 161 -8.01 11.01 -3.99
CA GLU A 161 -7.77 11.57 -2.66
C GLU A 161 -7.93 10.52 -1.54
N ALA A 162 -8.64 9.42 -1.79
CA ALA A 162 -8.78 8.31 -0.86
C ALA A 162 -7.63 7.30 -0.96
N VAL A 163 -6.68 7.50 -1.88
CA VAL A 163 -5.49 6.65 -2.06
C VAL A 163 -4.29 7.30 -1.39
N SER A 164 -3.60 6.54 -0.54
CA SER A 164 -2.45 7.03 0.22
C SER A 164 -1.25 7.33 -0.68
N ASP A 165 -0.35 8.21 -0.23
CA ASP A 165 0.89 8.50 -0.95
C ASP A 165 1.69 7.23 -1.20
N GLU A 166 1.78 6.34 -0.20
CA GLU A 166 2.53 5.11 -0.31
C GLU A 166 1.95 4.15 -1.36
N GLU A 167 0.62 4.10 -1.52
CA GLU A 167 -0.01 3.34 -2.62
C GLU A 167 0.16 4.00 -3.99
N LEU A 168 0.11 5.33 -4.06
CA LEU A 168 0.39 6.05 -5.30
C LEU A 168 1.84 5.87 -5.73
N MET A 169 2.78 5.89 -4.77
CA MET A 169 4.16 5.49 -5.00
C MET A 169 4.23 4.07 -5.56
N LEU A 170 3.47 3.12 -5.01
CA LEU A 170 3.44 1.76 -5.53
C LEU A 170 2.90 1.69 -6.96
N ALA A 171 1.83 2.43 -7.26
CA ALA A 171 1.24 2.49 -8.60
C ALA A 171 2.23 3.07 -9.63
N LEU A 172 2.94 4.14 -9.28
CA LEU A 172 3.98 4.74 -10.12
C LEU A 172 5.17 3.80 -10.31
N PHE A 173 5.65 3.19 -9.23
CA PHE A 173 6.73 2.21 -9.27
C PHE A 173 6.37 1.04 -10.20
N ARG A 174 5.16 0.50 -10.11
CA ARG A 174 4.68 -0.59 -10.98
C ARG A 174 4.59 -0.16 -12.44
N ALA A 175 4.11 1.05 -12.71
CA ALA A 175 4.05 1.56 -14.08
C ALA A 175 5.44 1.64 -14.73
N VAL A 176 6.47 2.06 -13.97
CA VAL A 176 7.87 2.13 -14.44
C VAL A 176 8.54 0.76 -14.47
N LEU A 177 8.18 -0.14 -13.56
CA LEU A 177 8.73 -1.51 -13.54
C LEU A 177 8.21 -2.35 -14.71
N ASP A 178 6.89 -2.30 -14.95
CA ASP A 178 6.21 -3.14 -15.92
C ASP A 178 6.25 -2.54 -17.34
N GLY A 179 6.47 -1.23 -17.45
CA GLY A 179 6.54 -0.49 -18.70
C GLY A 179 7.92 0.15 -18.92
N ASN A 180 8.42 0.11 -20.16
CA ASN A 180 9.55 0.95 -20.55
C ASN A 180 9.06 2.39 -20.74
N THR A 181 8.72 3.06 -19.64
CA THR A 181 8.06 4.37 -19.65
C THR A 181 9.00 5.45 -20.16
N ASN A 182 8.55 6.16 -21.20
CA ASN A 182 9.36 7.16 -21.91
C ASN A 182 9.51 8.47 -21.14
N ASP A 183 8.63 8.75 -20.17
CA ASP A 183 8.60 9.98 -19.38
C ASP A 183 7.69 9.86 -18.14
N ALA A 184 7.77 10.83 -17.24
CA ALA A 184 7.02 10.88 -15.98
C ALA A 184 5.49 10.97 -16.16
N GLU A 185 5.00 11.69 -17.18
CA GLU A 185 3.57 11.86 -17.41
C GLU A 185 2.93 10.54 -17.88
N THR A 186 3.64 9.83 -18.76
CA THR A 186 3.27 8.48 -19.19
C THR A 186 3.21 7.52 -18.00
N ALA A 187 4.19 7.55 -17.10
CA ALA A 187 4.22 6.73 -15.88
C ALA A 187 3.06 7.06 -14.92
N MET A 188 2.76 8.35 -14.73
CA MET A 188 1.62 8.81 -13.92
C MET A 188 0.29 8.29 -14.46
N ASN A 189 0.05 8.47 -15.75
CA ASN A 189 -1.19 8.03 -16.38
C ASN A 189 -1.35 6.50 -16.34
N ALA A 190 -0.27 5.76 -16.65
CA ALA A 190 -0.28 4.30 -16.57
C ALA A 190 -0.52 3.78 -15.14
N GLY A 191 0.13 4.40 -14.14
CA GLY A 191 0.00 4.02 -12.74
C GLY A 191 -1.42 4.17 -12.21
N ILE A 192 -2.05 5.34 -12.40
CA ILE A 192 -3.42 5.54 -11.94
C ILE A 192 -4.44 4.70 -12.73
N HIS A 193 -4.18 4.47 -14.02
CA HIS A 193 -5.02 3.61 -14.85
C HIS A 193 -4.99 2.16 -14.36
N ALA A 194 -3.83 1.65 -13.97
CA ALA A 194 -3.68 0.29 -13.44
C ALA A 194 -4.55 0.03 -12.20
N ILE A 195 -4.65 1.03 -11.31
CA ILE A 195 -5.44 0.96 -10.08
C ILE A 195 -6.90 1.42 -10.24
N GLY A 196 -7.34 1.73 -11.47
CA GLY A 196 -8.75 1.97 -11.78
C GLY A 196 -9.18 3.41 -12.06
N PHE A 197 -8.26 4.38 -12.10
CA PHE A 197 -8.57 5.77 -12.46
C PHE A 197 -8.21 6.06 -13.91
N THR A 198 -9.20 6.39 -14.74
CA THR A 198 -9.05 6.35 -16.20
C THR A 198 -8.30 7.53 -16.83
N ARG A 199 -8.21 8.68 -16.17
CA ARG A 199 -7.66 9.91 -16.77
C ARG A 199 -6.72 10.64 -15.83
N LEU A 200 -5.55 11.02 -16.35
CA LEU A 200 -4.65 11.99 -15.72
C LEU A 200 -5.18 13.41 -15.93
N THR A 201 -6.03 13.87 -15.02
CA THR A 201 -6.47 15.26 -14.94
C THR A 201 -5.39 16.15 -14.33
N GLU A 202 -5.54 17.47 -14.36
CA GLU A 202 -4.59 18.39 -13.71
C GLU A 202 -4.46 18.12 -12.21
N ASN A 203 -5.60 17.97 -11.52
CA ASN A 203 -5.61 17.61 -10.10
C ASN A 203 -4.93 16.26 -9.83
N ALA A 204 -5.14 15.26 -10.70
CA ALA A 204 -4.47 13.98 -10.56
C ALA A 204 -2.95 14.11 -10.78
N ARG A 205 -2.52 14.94 -11.73
CA ARG A 205 -1.10 15.22 -11.97
C ARG A 205 -0.47 15.89 -10.76
N ASP A 206 -1.09 16.94 -10.23
CA ASP A 206 -0.62 17.64 -9.02
C ASP A 206 -0.52 16.69 -7.82
N ARG A 207 -1.53 15.83 -7.63
CA ARG A 207 -1.58 14.82 -6.56
C ARG A 207 -0.45 13.80 -6.64
N LEU A 208 0.03 13.46 -7.84
CA LEU A 208 1.08 12.47 -8.08
C LEU A 208 2.51 13.04 -8.01
N GLN A 209 2.68 14.37 -8.07
CA GLN A 209 4.00 15.00 -7.99
C GLN A 209 4.73 14.64 -6.70
N GLY A 210 4.03 14.70 -5.55
CA GLY A 210 4.59 14.34 -4.25
C GLY A 210 5.07 12.88 -4.17
N PRO A 211 4.20 11.89 -4.46
CA PRO A 211 4.58 10.47 -4.54
C PRO A 211 5.74 10.19 -5.50
N LEU A 212 5.76 10.82 -6.69
CA LEU A 212 6.86 10.62 -7.64
C LEU A 212 8.18 11.18 -7.11
N ALA A 213 8.17 12.41 -6.57
CA ALA A 213 9.35 13.02 -5.97
C ALA A 213 9.89 12.16 -4.81
N ALA A 214 9.01 11.62 -3.97
CA ALA A 214 9.42 10.74 -2.88
C ALA A 214 10.12 9.45 -3.36
N LEU A 215 9.70 8.87 -4.50
CA LEU A 215 10.37 7.72 -5.10
C LEU A 215 11.76 8.06 -5.65
N LEU A 216 11.91 9.24 -6.26
CA LEU A 216 13.17 9.75 -6.79
C LEU A 216 14.15 10.07 -5.65
N ASP A 217 13.68 10.78 -4.62
CA ASP A 217 14.47 11.16 -3.45
C ASP A 217 14.94 9.94 -2.64
N ALA A 218 14.11 8.89 -2.57
CA ALA A 218 14.45 7.63 -1.94
C ALA A 218 15.41 6.76 -2.79
N GLY A 219 15.73 7.17 -4.02
CA GLY A 219 16.53 6.39 -4.96
C GLY A 219 15.89 5.05 -5.35
N ILE A 220 14.56 4.98 -5.33
CA ILE A 220 13.79 3.81 -5.78
C ILE A 220 13.56 3.90 -7.28
N LEU A 221 13.27 5.11 -7.76
CA LEU A 221 13.27 5.46 -9.17
C LEU A 221 14.44 6.39 -9.47
N GLU A 222 14.90 6.36 -10.71
CA GLU A 222 15.92 7.27 -11.24
C GLU A 222 15.42 7.92 -12.51
N ALA A 223 15.70 9.22 -12.67
CA ALA A 223 15.51 9.92 -13.93
C ALA A 223 16.67 9.61 -14.89
N VAL A 224 16.36 9.23 -16.13
CA VAL A 224 17.34 8.94 -17.18
C VAL A 224 16.95 9.69 -18.45
N GLY A 225 17.64 10.82 -18.69
CA GLY A 225 17.19 11.77 -19.71
C GLY A 225 15.80 12.30 -19.35
N ASP A 226 14.85 12.11 -20.26
CA ASP A 226 13.44 12.45 -20.04
C ASP A 226 12.62 11.31 -19.42
N GLY A 227 13.19 10.10 -19.33
CA GLY A 227 12.50 8.89 -18.87
C GLY A 227 12.71 8.57 -17.39
N LEU A 228 11.98 7.55 -16.92
CA LEU A 228 12.10 6.99 -15.57
C LEU A 228 12.52 5.53 -15.66
N ARG A 229 13.36 5.08 -14.72
CA ARG A 229 13.67 3.66 -14.53
C ARG A 229 13.65 3.30 -13.05
N VAL A 230 13.47 2.01 -12.75
CA VAL A 230 13.73 1.49 -11.41
C VAL A 230 15.23 1.53 -11.14
N ALA A 231 15.61 2.06 -9.98
CA ALA A 231 17.00 2.08 -9.55
C ALA A 231 17.53 0.64 -9.47
N THR A 232 18.63 0.37 -10.17
CA THR A 232 19.31 -0.91 -10.04
C THR A 232 19.97 -0.97 -8.68
N LEU A 233 19.61 -1.96 -7.86
CA LEU A 233 20.42 -2.29 -6.68
C LEU A 233 21.86 -2.51 -7.18
N PRO A 234 22.88 -1.93 -6.54
CA PRO A 234 24.25 -2.31 -6.85
C PRO A 234 24.33 -3.83 -6.66
N CYS A 235 24.50 -4.54 -7.77
CA CYS A 235 24.93 -5.92 -7.71
C CYS A 235 26.24 -5.89 -6.91
N PRO A 236 26.38 -6.62 -5.79
CA PRO A 236 27.68 -6.79 -5.19
C PRO A 236 28.54 -7.46 -6.25
N VAL A 237 29.34 -6.66 -6.96
CA VAL A 237 30.34 -7.18 -7.86
C VAL A 237 31.32 -7.86 -6.91
N ASP A 238 31.42 -9.19 -7.01
CA ASP A 238 32.46 -9.95 -6.33
C ASP A 238 33.81 -9.33 -6.71
N ASP A 239 34.33 -8.49 -5.82
CA ASP A 239 35.73 -8.08 -5.76
C ASP A 239 36.54 -9.29 -5.28
N THR A 240 36.56 -10.34 -6.11
CA THR A 240 37.50 -11.45 -6.00
C THR A 240 38.16 -11.70 -7.34
N ARG A 241 38.93 -10.69 -7.77
CA ARG A 241 40.11 -10.92 -8.59
C ARG A 241 41.34 -10.40 -7.86
N SER A 242 42.02 -11.32 -7.17
CA SER A 242 43.45 -11.28 -6.90
C SER A 242 43.95 -12.71 -6.79
#